data_AF-A0AAD9N4A7-F1
#
_entry.id   AF-A0AAD9N4A7-F1
#
_cell.length_a   1.000
_cell.length_b   1.000
_cell.length_c   1.000
_cell.angle_alpha   90.00
_cell.angle_beta   90.00
_cell.angle_gamma   90.00
#
_symmetry.space_group_name_H-M   'P 1'
#
loop_
_entity.id
_entity.type
_entity.pdbx_description
1 polymer ?
#
loop_
_entity_poly.entity_id
_entity_poly.type
_entity_poly.pdbx_seq_one_letter_code
_entity_poly.pdbx_strand_id
1 'polypeptide(L)'
;MCLVLAVIVFVVYCELYCGSKLDLMYDFLGLHHDIADDRSQLASDYGVRNVPLFGTFSKSQDKDESQPASFAMIRGALKSTNVSHHFSDDLIVSGGVRNSSDKDDTDVGNSGRIFHSSACVTSANVMEMRDVLMYRPKPYSAFWVDVDAPLLYRLKVYNLAIGILRAKIRRERGYRIWSDPAPSPVVIWASRDDFFEQLSNFTHIQTVALSWIRSECSDRNLLIMSYPEWIASEPLCTWIRTPGHTKARWDAVYNRTCVTELDAALRERPLEPLYLHAKPINPNHYWPNKGLSYPWHFYSDPPRHVLYLHVAEDAIVTSVGDIFSGSVKIVPYSCSHDLTPSKPEGYSQALIFSEVFIMSGHWGSGHFHKSIELIPRIAPYLDFLIKHPDIMIQVSETGGRTANTLIIFGIRKERLVSGSLRAKIAYLPQATPCGFGQVQELQVLSKLYRDHIRSYKNVKSRNIVVIHRSGLRRLTDASHIEMSIEKLAAEYGLQFRLYHDQQLPSFEDTMIMFNEAVLVVAPHGAGSSNILFCEPGTFFVEFVCNQPHVNMCYQHVAHVLGLRYHGIPSEEGCEDHIKVNPKLIEFVVRTKLEQWKHLQAVRQS
;
A
#
# COMPACT_ATOMS: atom_id res chain seq x y z
N MET A 1 47.99 16.59 -23.56
CA MET A 1 46.87 16.92 -22.64
C MET A 1 45.50 16.60 -23.24
N CYS A 2 45.06 17.20 -24.36
CA CYS A 2 43.69 17.03 -24.88
C CYS A 2 43.22 15.57 -25.03
N LEU A 3 44.09 14.67 -25.52
CA LEU A 3 43.76 13.22 -25.62
C LEU A 3 43.45 12.58 -24.26
N VAL A 4 44.20 12.94 -23.20
CA VAL A 4 44.02 12.42 -21.84
C VAL A 4 42.70 12.93 -21.23
N LEU A 5 42.36 14.20 -21.48
CA LEU A 5 41.06 14.76 -21.11
C LEU A 5 39.90 14.04 -21.84
N ALA A 6 40.07 13.73 -23.12
CA ALA A 6 39.06 12.97 -23.88
C ALA A 6 38.84 11.56 -23.30
N VAL A 7 39.92 10.84 -22.97
CA VAL A 7 39.84 9.52 -22.34
C VAL A 7 39.19 9.58 -20.95
N ILE A 8 39.56 10.54 -20.10
CA ILE A 8 38.96 10.70 -18.76
C ILE A 8 37.46 11.01 -18.87
N VAL A 9 37.05 11.91 -19.78
CA VAL A 9 35.63 12.20 -20.02
C VAL A 9 34.89 10.97 -20.54
N PHE A 10 35.50 10.17 -21.43
CA PHE A 10 34.88 8.96 -21.96
C PHE A 10 34.71 7.86 -20.90
N VAL A 11 35.71 7.62 -20.06
CA VAL A 11 35.64 6.66 -18.94
C VAL A 11 34.54 7.05 -17.95
N VAL A 12 34.51 8.30 -17.50
CA VAL A 12 33.47 8.81 -16.58
C VAL A 12 32.07 8.74 -17.23
N TYR A 13 31.97 8.95 -18.54
CA TYR A 13 30.69 8.81 -19.25
C TYR A 13 30.23 7.34 -19.33
N CYS A 14 31.15 6.40 -19.54
CA CYS A 14 30.85 4.97 -19.51
C CYS A 14 30.44 4.48 -18.12
N GLU A 15 31.12 4.88 -17.04
CA GLU A 15 30.75 4.52 -15.67
C GLU A 15 29.35 5.03 -15.28
N LEU A 16 28.96 6.22 -15.75
CA LEU A 16 27.68 6.84 -15.42
C LEU A 16 26.48 6.31 -16.24
N TYR A 17 26.70 5.70 -17.41
CA TYR A 17 25.62 5.35 -18.35
C TYR A 17 25.62 3.90 -18.86
N CYS A 18 26.69 3.13 -18.71
CA CYS A 18 26.78 1.75 -19.22
C CYS A 18 27.15 0.74 -18.12
N GLY A 19 26.26 0.56 -17.14
CA GLY A 19 26.35 -0.56 -16.20
C GLY A 19 26.40 -1.91 -16.93
N SER A 20 27.31 -2.79 -16.50
CA SER A 20 27.61 -4.12 -17.06
C SER A 20 28.30 -4.17 -18.45
N LYS A 21 29.62 -3.88 -18.46
CA LYS A 21 30.69 -4.62 -19.19
C LYS A 21 32.06 -3.95 -18.98
N LEU A 22 32.74 -4.27 -17.88
CA LEU A 22 34.14 -3.84 -17.68
C LEU A 22 35.15 -4.90 -18.14
N ASP A 23 34.80 -6.18 -18.04
CA ASP A 23 35.73 -7.30 -18.16
C ASP A 23 36.39 -7.37 -19.55
N LEU A 24 35.61 -7.08 -20.62
CA LEU A 24 36.11 -7.05 -22.00
C LEU A 24 37.17 -5.97 -22.29
N MET A 25 37.34 -4.98 -21.40
CA MET A 25 38.28 -3.88 -21.63
C MET A 25 39.67 -4.13 -21.02
N TYR A 26 39.77 -5.02 -20.03
CA TYR A 26 41.06 -5.42 -19.45
C TYR A 26 41.85 -6.33 -20.41
N ASP A 27 41.19 -7.30 -21.05
CA ASP A 27 41.77 -8.14 -22.10
C ASP A 27 42.35 -7.33 -23.26
N PHE A 28 41.73 -6.21 -23.61
CA PHE A 28 42.17 -5.35 -24.72
C PHE A 28 43.36 -4.44 -24.36
N LEU A 29 43.67 -4.26 -23.07
CA LEU A 29 44.73 -3.37 -22.59
C LEU A 29 45.98 -4.11 -22.10
N GLY A 30 45.95 -5.44 -21.96
CA GLY A 30 47.13 -6.27 -21.67
C GLY A 30 47.77 -6.04 -20.29
N LEU A 31 47.05 -5.42 -19.36
CA LEU A 31 47.54 -5.07 -18.02
C LEU A 31 47.35 -6.23 -17.03
N HIS A 32 48.21 -7.24 -17.13
CA HIS A 32 48.40 -8.21 -16.05
C HIS A 32 49.20 -7.60 -14.90
N HIS A 33 48.67 -7.69 -13.68
CA HIS A 33 49.49 -7.73 -12.48
C HIS A 33 48.79 -8.55 -11.40
N ASP A 34 49.48 -9.58 -10.91
CA ASP A 34 49.01 -10.44 -9.83
C ASP A 34 48.99 -9.70 -8.49
N ILE A 35 47.99 -10.03 -7.66
CA ILE A 35 48.15 -10.31 -6.22
C ILE A 35 47.03 -11.30 -5.85
N ALA A 36 47.43 -12.53 -5.54
CA ALA A 36 46.69 -13.45 -4.70
C ALA A 36 47.37 -13.50 -3.31
N ASP A 37 46.75 -14.21 -2.37
CA ASP A 37 47.26 -14.45 -1.00
C ASP A 37 47.60 -13.19 -0.16
N ASP A 38 46.59 -12.65 0.51
CA ASP A 38 46.53 -12.81 1.98
C ASP A 38 45.07 -12.82 2.46
N ARG A 39 44.71 -13.85 3.23
CA ARG A 39 43.41 -13.95 3.91
C ARG A 39 43.47 -14.78 5.21
N SER A 40 44.60 -14.78 5.93
CA SER A 40 44.74 -15.63 7.13
C SER A 40 45.51 -15.06 8.33
N GLN A 41 45.67 -13.74 8.49
CA GLN A 41 46.20 -13.18 9.75
C GLN A 41 45.73 -11.74 10.07
N LEU A 42 44.73 -11.60 10.95
CA LEU A 42 44.45 -10.38 11.75
C LEU A 42 43.28 -10.61 12.75
N ALA A 43 43.48 -11.53 13.71
CA ALA A 43 42.46 -11.88 14.71
C ALA A 43 43.07 -12.19 16.10
N SER A 44 44.15 -11.51 16.47
CA SER A 44 44.81 -11.70 17.77
C SER A 44 45.59 -10.46 18.22
N ASP A 45 44.90 -9.49 18.82
CA ASP A 45 45.50 -8.63 19.84
C ASP A 45 44.42 -8.00 20.74
N TYR A 46 44.81 -7.51 21.92
CA TYR A 46 43.94 -6.97 22.99
C TYR A 46 42.96 -7.98 23.65
N GLY A 47 43.52 -8.89 24.45
CA GLY A 47 42.79 -9.55 25.55
C GLY A 47 42.73 -8.70 26.83
N VAL A 48 42.34 -9.33 27.96
CA VAL A 48 42.13 -8.76 29.33
C VAL A 48 40.74 -8.10 29.52
N ARG A 49 39.86 -8.52 30.45
CA ARG A 49 39.88 -9.63 31.44
C ARG A 49 38.45 -10.06 31.84
N ASN A 50 38.29 -11.27 32.37
CA ASN A 50 37.02 -11.81 32.88
C ASN A 50 36.68 -11.36 34.32
N VAL A 51 35.40 -11.12 34.60
CA VAL A 51 34.70 -11.55 35.84
C VAL A 51 33.25 -11.95 35.45
N PRO A 52 32.67 -13.07 35.94
CA PRO A 52 31.36 -13.57 35.47
C PRO A 52 30.21 -13.44 36.49
N LEU A 53 28.94 -13.53 36.04
CA LEU A 53 27.95 -14.58 36.41
C LEU A 53 26.47 -14.21 36.07
N PHE A 54 25.69 -15.26 35.80
CA PHE A 54 24.21 -15.42 35.80
C PHE A 54 23.28 -14.33 35.22
N GLY A 55 22.37 -14.78 34.34
CA GLY A 55 21.29 -13.94 33.78
C GLY A 55 20.44 -14.66 32.72
N THR A 56 19.92 -15.86 33.01
CA THR A 56 19.03 -16.58 32.09
C THR A 56 17.71 -15.83 31.90
N PHE A 57 17.53 -15.19 30.74
CA PHE A 57 16.24 -14.59 30.38
C PHE A 57 15.38 -15.51 29.52
N SER A 58 14.09 -15.50 29.81
CA SER A 58 13.09 -16.45 29.32
C SER A 58 12.61 -16.13 27.90
N LYS A 59 11.97 -17.13 27.28
CA LYS A 59 11.14 -16.95 26.09
C LYS A 59 10.14 -15.81 26.34
N SER A 60 10.17 -14.76 25.53
CA SER A 60 9.03 -13.85 25.40
C SER A 60 7.87 -14.61 24.76
N GLN A 61 6.82 -14.88 25.53
CA GLN A 61 5.57 -15.36 24.96
C GLN A 61 4.88 -14.18 24.28
N ASP A 62 4.76 -14.23 22.96
CA ASP A 62 3.91 -13.29 22.21
C ASP A 62 2.43 -13.57 22.51
N LYS A 63 1.97 -13.01 23.64
CA LYS A 63 0.57 -12.70 23.90
C LYS A 63 0.38 -11.20 23.75
N ASP A 64 -0.16 -10.80 22.61
CA ASP A 64 -0.95 -9.57 22.54
C ASP A 64 -2.33 -9.96 22.00
N GLU A 65 -3.35 -9.78 22.84
CA GLU A 65 -4.67 -10.38 22.66
C GLU A 65 -5.65 -9.37 22.04
N SER A 66 -6.57 -9.86 21.21
CA SER A 66 -7.68 -9.08 20.68
C SER A 66 -8.69 -8.71 21.76
N GLN A 67 -8.35 -7.72 22.60
CA GLN A 67 -9.21 -7.17 23.64
C GLN A 67 -10.48 -6.54 23.02
N PRO A 68 -11.70 -6.96 23.45
CA PRO A 68 -12.95 -6.37 22.97
C PRO A 68 -13.24 -5.03 23.65
N ALA A 69 -13.86 -4.10 22.92
CA ALA A 69 -14.29 -2.82 23.50
C ALA A 69 -15.56 -3.00 24.36
N SER A 70 -15.39 -3.19 25.67
CA SER A 70 -16.48 -3.21 26.66
C SER A 70 -16.32 -2.09 27.69
N PHE A 71 -17.17 -1.06 27.61
CA PHE A 71 -17.26 -0.01 28.63
C PHE A 71 -17.92 -0.53 29.91
N ALA A 72 -17.27 -0.32 31.07
CA ALA A 72 -17.89 -0.54 32.37
C ALA A 72 -18.79 0.66 32.74
N MET A 73 -20.03 0.38 33.18
CA MET A 73 -20.88 1.40 33.79
C MET A 73 -20.40 1.71 35.22
N ILE A 74 -20.32 3.00 35.57
CA ILE A 74 -20.38 3.45 36.97
C ILE A 74 -21.76 4.07 37.20
N ARG A 75 -22.47 3.59 38.22
CA ARG A 75 -23.73 4.19 38.69
C ARG A 75 -23.43 5.33 39.66
N GLY A 76 -23.97 6.51 39.39
CA GLY A 76 -24.10 7.61 40.34
C GLY A 76 -25.40 8.35 40.03
N ALA A 77 -26.32 8.42 40.99
CA ALA A 77 -27.67 8.95 40.75
C ALA A 77 -27.84 10.36 41.35
N LEU A 78 -28.80 11.13 40.83
CA LEU A 78 -29.92 11.72 41.59
C LEU A 78 -30.84 12.59 40.69
N LYS A 79 -32.16 12.42 40.88
CA LYS A 79 -33.24 13.44 40.85
C LYS A 79 -33.39 14.40 39.63
N SER A 80 -34.47 14.18 38.86
CA SER A 80 -35.68 15.05 38.70
C SER A 80 -35.52 16.52 38.23
N THR A 81 -36.39 17.13 37.39
CA THR A 81 -37.86 16.99 37.22
C THR A 81 -38.33 17.40 35.80
N ASN A 82 -39.61 17.09 35.49
CA ASN A 82 -40.56 17.68 34.54
C ASN A 82 -40.16 18.92 33.69
N VAL A 83 -40.64 18.98 32.43
CA VAL A 83 -41.78 19.83 31.98
C VAL A 83 -42.17 19.48 30.52
N SER A 84 -43.36 19.89 30.09
CA SER A 84 -44.10 19.50 28.88
C SER A 84 -43.93 20.42 27.64
N HIS A 85 -44.55 19.97 26.52
CA HIS A 85 -45.11 20.71 25.36
C HIS A 85 -44.42 20.48 24.01
N HIS A 86 -45.08 20.67 22.85
CA HIS A 86 -46.45 20.33 22.35
C HIS A 86 -46.47 20.73 20.84
N PHE A 87 -47.56 20.41 20.11
CA PHE A 87 -47.76 20.62 18.65
C PHE A 87 -46.77 19.83 17.76
N SER A 88 -47.15 18.97 16.78
CA SER A 88 -48.31 18.79 15.88
C SER A 88 -48.17 19.47 14.51
N ASP A 89 -48.23 18.63 13.48
CA ASP A 89 -48.87 18.78 12.17
C ASP A 89 -48.62 20.06 11.34
N ASP A 90 -48.22 19.85 10.08
CA ASP A 90 -49.19 20.03 8.99
C ASP A 90 -48.82 19.25 7.72
N LEU A 91 -49.84 18.84 6.95
CA LEU A 91 -49.70 18.40 5.55
C LEU A 91 -50.05 19.56 4.62
N ILE A 92 -49.54 19.55 3.38
CA ILE A 92 -50.33 19.98 2.21
C ILE A 92 -49.79 19.31 0.94
N VAL A 93 -50.69 19.07 -0.02
CA VAL A 93 -50.44 18.34 -1.28
C VAL A 93 -50.93 19.15 -2.47
N SER A 94 -50.09 19.33 -3.50
CA SER A 94 -50.42 19.56 -4.94
C SER A 94 -49.20 20.13 -5.69
N GLY A 95 -49.04 19.98 -7.02
CA GLY A 95 -49.77 19.12 -7.95
C GLY A 95 -49.66 19.55 -9.43
N GLY A 96 -49.07 18.70 -10.29
CA GLY A 96 -49.04 18.86 -11.77
C GLY A 96 -47.91 19.77 -12.32
N VAL A 97 -47.64 19.85 -13.64
CA VAL A 97 -48.27 19.19 -14.83
C VAL A 97 -47.22 18.85 -15.92
N ARG A 98 -47.47 17.72 -16.61
CA ARG A 98 -46.94 17.15 -17.88
C ARG A 98 -46.14 18.04 -18.88
N ASN A 99 -45.13 17.43 -19.53
CA ASN A 99 -45.13 16.96 -20.94
C ASN A 99 -43.80 16.21 -21.24
N SER A 100 -43.63 15.08 -21.95
CA SER A 100 -44.35 14.27 -22.98
C SER A 100 -43.69 14.33 -24.38
N SER A 101 -43.88 13.26 -25.20
CA SER A 101 -43.15 12.85 -26.45
C SER A 101 -41.81 12.11 -26.21
N ASP A 102 -41.50 10.89 -26.69
CA ASP A 102 -41.68 10.15 -27.98
C ASP A 102 -40.42 10.30 -28.89
N LYS A 103 -39.87 9.33 -29.65
CA LYS A 103 -40.12 7.88 -30.02
C LYS A 103 -38.89 7.34 -30.82
N ASP A 104 -38.64 6.08 -31.23
CA ASP A 104 -39.19 4.70 -30.99
C ASP A 104 -38.16 3.61 -31.44
N ASP A 105 -38.36 2.35 -31.00
CA ASP A 105 -38.04 0.99 -31.56
C ASP A 105 -36.74 0.55 -32.33
N THR A 106 -36.32 -0.70 -32.02
CA THR A 106 -35.52 -1.69 -32.82
C THR A 106 -34.02 -1.40 -33.12
N ASP A 107 -33.13 -2.36 -33.42
CA ASP A 107 -33.25 -3.82 -33.71
C ASP A 107 -32.04 -4.65 -33.17
N VAL A 108 -32.08 -5.98 -33.31
CA VAL A 108 -31.04 -6.95 -32.89
C VAL A 108 -29.87 -7.05 -33.88
N GLY A 109 -28.62 -7.01 -33.39
CA GLY A 109 -27.42 -7.16 -34.23
C GLY A 109 -26.22 -7.79 -33.53
N ASN A 110 -25.90 -9.05 -33.84
CA ASN A 110 -24.77 -9.80 -33.28
C ASN A 110 -23.52 -9.68 -34.20
N SER A 111 -22.39 -9.22 -33.67
CA SER A 111 -21.04 -9.71 -34.04
C SER A 111 -19.95 -9.10 -33.15
N GLY A 112 -18.99 -9.91 -32.72
CA GLY A 112 -17.82 -9.43 -31.98
C GLY A 112 -16.81 -8.73 -32.89
N ARG A 113 -16.14 -7.70 -32.37
CA ARG A 113 -14.91 -7.16 -32.96
C ARG A 113 -13.80 -7.11 -31.92
N ILE A 114 -12.64 -7.63 -32.33
CA ILE A 114 -11.39 -7.57 -31.58
C ILE A 114 -11.01 -6.10 -31.43
N PHE A 115 -10.78 -5.65 -30.19
CA PHE A 115 -10.22 -4.32 -29.95
C PHE A 115 -8.76 -4.29 -30.42
N HIS A 116 -8.52 -3.69 -31.59
CA HIS A 116 -7.18 -3.26 -31.95
C HIS A 116 -6.71 -2.22 -30.92
N SER A 117 -5.53 -2.45 -30.35
CA SER A 117 -4.85 -1.47 -29.51
C SER A 117 -4.43 -0.27 -30.37
N SER A 118 -5.15 0.83 -30.26
CA SER A 118 -4.71 2.13 -30.75
C SER A 118 -3.44 2.53 -30.01
N ALA A 119 -2.32 2.61 -30.73
CA ALA A 119 -1.07 3.07 -30.14
C ALA A 119 -1.21 4.56 -29.76
N CYS A 120 -1.26 4.86 -28.46
CA CYS A 120 -1.24 6.24 -27.96
C CYS A 120 0.11 6.90 -28.34
N VAL A 121 0.16 7.61 -29.46
CA VAL A 121 1.36 8.29 -29.96
C VAL A 121 1.76 9.41 -28.99
N THR A 122 2.96 9.31 -28.41
CA THR A 122 3.45 10.25 -27.40
C THR A 122 4.30 11.37 -28.01
N SER A 123 3.68 12.54 -28.22
CA SER A 123 4.42 13.79 -28.47
C SER A 123 5.00 14.33 -27.15
N ALA A 124 6.08 13.71 -26.67
CA ALA A 124 6.77 14.12 -25.46
C ALA A 124 7.56 15.43 -25.68
N ASN A 125 6.87 16.57 -25.60
CA ASN A 125 7.49 17.89 -25.64
C ASN A 125 8.49 18.04 -24.47
N VAL A 126 9.67 18.58 -24.75
CA VAL A 126 10.69 18.88 -23.74
C VAL A 126 10.25 20.10 -22.95
N MET A 127 9.53 19.87 -21.85
CA MET A 127 9.08 20.89 -20.90
C MET A 127 10.28 21.51 -20.18
N GLU A 128 10.36 22.85 -20.11
CA GLU A 128 11.45 23.51 -19.40
C GLU A 128 11.33 23.30 -17.89
N MET A 129 12.49 23.29 -17.22
CA MET A 129 12.62 23.02 -15.78
C MET A 129 11.89 24.03 -14.88
N ARG A 130 11.43 25.17 -15.43
CA ARG A 130 10.65 26.20 -14.75
C ARG A 130 9.14 25.93 -14.75
N ASP A 131 8.63 25.18 -15.72
CA ASP A 131 7.18 24.95 -15.90
C ASP A 131 6.65 23.78 -15.04
N VAL A 132 7.57 22.97 -14.50
CA VAL A 132 7.33 21.76 -13.68
C VAL A 132 6.48 22.01 -12.42
N LEU A 133 6.46 23.23 -11.89
CA LEU A 133 5.88 23.59 -10.59
C LEU A 133 4.86 24.73 -10.69
N MET A 134 3.64 24.42 -11.07
CA MET A 134 2.55 25.41 -11.10
C MET A 134 1.83 25.46 -9.75
N TYR A 135 2.09 26.51 -8.95
CA TYR A 135 1.27 26.79 -7.78
C TYR A 135 -0.16 27.19 -8.22
N ARG A 136 -1.18 26.54 -7.67
CA ARG A 136 -2.59 26.89 -7.89
C ARG A 136 -3.35 26.89 -6.56
N PRO A 137 -4.22 27.88 -6.31
CA PRO A 137 -5.04 27.98 -5.10
C PRO A 137 -6.38 27.22 -5.21
N LYS A 138 -6.68 26.58 -6.35
CA LYS A 138 -7.91 25.84 -6.59
C LYS A 138 -7.61 24.45 -7.16
N PRO A 139 -8.33 23.39 -6.75
CA PRO A 139 -9.41 23.39 -5.75
C PRO A 139 -8.90 23.64 -4.31
N TYR A 140 -7.61 23.45 -4.07
CA TYR A 140 -6.90 23.77 -2.82
C TYR A 140 -5.48 24.27 -3.15
N SER A 141 -4.80 24.89 -2.17
CA SER A 141 -3.45 25.43 -2.29
C SER A 141 -2.39 24.32 -2.42
N ALA A 142 -1.88 24.10 -3.63
CA ALA A 142 -0.78 23.18 -3.87
C ALA A 142 0.10 23.59 -5.07
N PHE A 143 1.31 23.06 -5.09
CA PHE A 143 2.16 22.99 -6.28
C PHE A 143 1.75 21.76 -7.09
N TRP A 144 1.14 21.99 -8.26
CA TRP A 144 0.63 20.93 -9.13
C TRP A 144 1.69 20.55 -10.16
N VAL A 145 1.88 19.23 -10.31
CA VAL A 145 2.75 18.61 -11.31
C VAL A 145 1.85 18.01 -12.40
N ASP A 146 1.67 18.77 -13.48
CA ASP A 146 0.90 18.34 -14.65
C ASP A 146 1.88 17.89 -15.75
N VAL A 147 1.97 16.58 -15.94
CA VAL A 147 2.86 15.96 -16.94
C VAL A 147 2.10 14.85 -17.62
N ASP A 148 1.82 15.00 -18.92
CA ASP A 148 1.15 13.96 -19.70
C ASP A 148 2.15 12.92 -20.22
N ALA A 149 2.24 11.79 -19.52
CA ALA A 149 3.18 10.70 -19.78
C ALA A 149 2.73 9.41 -19.04
N PRO A 150 3.34 8.23 -19.31
CA PRO A 150 3.14 7.04 -18.48
C PRO A 150 3.54 7.28 -17.01
N LEU A 151 2.84 6.65 -16.05
CA LEU A 151 2.96 6.95 -14.62
C LEU A 151 4.42 7.00 -14.10
N LEU A 152 5.28 6.06 -14.48
CA LEU A 152 6.67 6.01 -14.01
C LEU A 152 7.51 7.22 -14.45
N TYR A 153 7.21 7.84 -15.59
CA TYR A 153 7.85 9.09 -15.99
C TYR A 153 7.32 10.27 -15.17
N ARG A 154 6.00 10.32 -14.96
CA ARG A 154 5.35 11.35 -14.12
C ARG A 154 5.89 11.33 -12.69
N LEU A 155 6.14 10.15 -12.12
CA LEU A 155 6.79 10.01 -10.82
C LEU A 155 8.20 10.62 -10.78
N LYS A 156 9.02 10.46 -11.83
CA LYS A 156 10.35 11.10 -11.90
C LYS A 156 10.24 12.64 -11.86
N VAL A 157 9.29 13.21 -12.61
CA VAL A 157 9.08 14.67 -12.61
C VAL A 157 8.48 15.16 -11.28
N TYR A 158 7.62 14.38 -10.64
CA TYR A 158 7.10 14.65 -9.30
C TYR A 158 8.22 14.63 -8.23
N ASN A 159 9.16 13.67 -8.29
CA ASN A 159 10.33 13.64 -7.41
C ASN A 159 11.24 14.87 -7.63
N LEU A 160 11.43 15.30 -8.89
CA LEU A 160 12.15 16.54 -9.22
C LEU A 160 11.44 17.79 -8.65
N ALA A 161 10.12 17.86 -8.77
CA ALA A 161 9.31 18.96 -8.25
C ALA A 161 9.43 19.08 -6.71
N ILE A 162 9.43 17.96 -5.99
CA ILE A 162 9.66 17.91 -4.54
C ILE A 162 11.09 18.38 -4.22
N GLY A 163 12.10 17.97 -5.01
CA GLY A 163 13.48 18.44 -4.89
C GLY A 163 13.64 19.96 -5.04
N ILE A 164 12.92 20.56 -5.99
CA ILE A 164 12.91 22.02 -6.20
C ILE A 164 12.18 22.73 -5.03
N LEU A 165 11.04 22.21 -4.55
CA LEU A 165 10.37 22.77 -3.37
C LEU A 165 11.26 22.70 -2.12
N ARG A 166 11.94 21.58 -1.89
CA ARG A 166 12.95 21.43 -0.83
C ARG A 166 14.03 22.50 -0.93
N ALA A 167 14.58 22.73 -2.13
CA ALA A 167 15.61 23.74 -2.36
C ALA A 167 15.10 25.19 -2.22
N LYS A 168 13.79 25.43 -2.39
CA LYS A 168 13.12 26.69 -2.04
C LYS A 168 13.03 26.82 -0.51
N ILE A 169 12.41 25.86 0.17
CA ILE A 169 12.19 25.89 1.63
C ILE A 169 13.51 26.02 2.40
N ARG A 170 14.55 25.24 2.07
CA ARG A 170 15.87 25.36 2.73
C ARG A 170 16.50 26.75 2.59
N ARG A 171 16.23 27.46 1.48
CA ARG A 171 16.74 28.82 1.20
C ARG A 171 15.97 29.88 1.97
N GLU A 172 14.63 29.80 1.96
CA GLU A 172 13.74 30.71 2.70
C GLU A 172 13.88 30.54 4.20
N ARG A 173 14.11 29.30 4.67
CA ARG A 173 14.40 28.99 6.07
C ARG A 173 15.78 29.46 6.52
N GLY A 174 16.80 29.30 5.67
CA GLY A 174 18.19 29.56 6.02
C GLY A 174 18.60 28.88 7.34
N TYR A 175 19.19 29.65 8.25
CA TYR A 175 19.70 29.18 9.54
C TYR A 175 18.70 29.27 10.70
N ARG A 176 17.39 29.44 10.45
CA ARG A 176 16.37 29.53 11.52
C ARG A 176 16.45 28.34 12.49
N ILE A 177 16.61 28.66 13.77
CA ILE A 177 16.53 27.73 14.91
C ILE A 177 15.17 27.02 14.86
N TRP A 178 15.10 25.78 15.38
CA TRP A 178 13.83 25.06 15.45
C TRP A 178 12.86 25.79 16.38
N SER A 179 11.64 26.02 15.90
CA SER A 179 10.58 26.71 16.65
C SER A 179 9.57 25.69 17.17
N ASP A 180 9.06 25.90 18.40
CA ASP A 180 8.09 24.99 18.98
C ASP A 180 6.66 25.32 18.48
N PRO A 181 5.87 24.35 17.99
CA PRO A 181 4.46 24.57 17.61
C PRO A 181 3.62 25.18 18.73
N ALA A 182 2.46 25.74 18.36
CA ALA A 182 1.52 26.35 19.30
C ALA A 182 1.06 25.36 20.40
N PRO A 183 0.77 25.82 21.62
CA PRO A 183 0.29 24.95 22.71
C PRO A 183 -1.16 24.49 22.52
N SER A 184 -1.91 25.10 21.60
CA SER A 184 -3.32 24.78 21.31
C SER A 184 -3.56 24.83 19.80
N PRO A 185 -3.12 23.79 19.07
CA PRO A 185 -3.26 23.72 17.61
C PRO A 185 -4.70 23.41 17.17
N VAL A 186 -5.05 23.86 15.95
CA VAL A 186 -6.22 23.37 15.23
C VAL A 186 -5.96 21.94 14.76
N VAL A 187 -6.84 20.99 15.10
CA VAL A 187 -6.71 19.59 14.66
C VAL A 187 -7.42 19.40 13.33
N ILE A 188 -6.68 19.02 12.27
CA ILE A 188 -7.22 18.69 10.95
C ILE A 188 -6.96 17.21 10.68
N TRP A 189 -8.04 16.48 10.36
CA TRP A 189 -8.01 15.02 10.20
C TRP A 189 -8.32 14.62 8.75
N ALA A 190 -7.44 13.80 8.16
CA ALA A 190 -7.45 13.45 6.74
C ALA A 190 -8.60 12.51 6.29
N SER A 191 -9.55 12.18 7.17
CA SER A 191 -10.80 11.51 6.77
C SER A 191 -11.78 12.46 6.06
N ARG A 192 -11.72 13.76 6.40
CA ARG A 192 -12.70 14.77 5.99
C ARG A 192 -12.57 15.14 4.52
N ASP A 193 -13.70 15.42 3.87
CA ASP A 193 -13.72 15.83 2.47
C ASP A 193 -13.15 17.25 2.26
N ASP A 194 -13.19 18.10 3.29
CA ASP A 194 -12.64 19.46 3.30
C ASP A 194 -11.20 19.53 3.86
N PHE A 195 -10.48 18.40 3.93
CA PHE A 195 -9.15 18.32 4.52
C PHE A 195 -8.13 19.27 3.85
N PHE A 196 -8.07 19.27 2.51
CA PHE A 196 -7.11 20.10 1.77
C PHE A 196 -7.50 21.58 1.78
N GLU A 197 -8.80 21.86 1.70
CA GLU A 197 -9.39 23.19 1.80
C GLU A 197 -9.14 23.80 3.19
N GLN A 198 -9.23 23.03 4.28
CA GLN A 198 -8.82 23.46 5.62
C GLN A 198 -7.29 23.66 5.73
N LEU A 199 -6.50 22.70 5.25
CA LEU A 199 -5.03 22.75 5.34
C LEU A 199 -4.44 23.93 4.55
N SER A 200 -5.12 24.37 3.48
CA SER A 200 -4.74 25.52 2.65
C SER A 200 -4.66 26.86 3.42
N ASN A 201 -5.23 26.94 4.62
CA ASN A 201 -5.15 28.14 5.47
C ASN A 201 -3.79 28.27 6.21
N PHE A 202 -2.97 27.21 6.21
CA PHE A 202 -1.73 27.13 7.00
C PHE A 202 -0.52 27.26 6.07
N THR A 203 -0.11 28.50 5.80
CA THR A 203 0.92 28.84 4.78
C THR A 203 2.30 28.22 5.01
N HIS A 204 2.61 27.79 6.24
CA HIS A 204 3.83 27.06 6.60
C HIS A 204 3.77 25.55 6.26
N ILE A 205 2.63 25.06 5.76
CA ILE A 205 2.45 23.73 5.18
C ILE A 205 2.35 23.89 3.66
N GLN A 206 3.37 23.42 2.92
CA GLN A 206 3.39 23.48 1.46
C GLN A 206 3.10 22.09 0.87
N THR A 207 2.05 21.98 0.05
CA THR A 207 1.63 20.71 -0.58
C THR A 207 2.14 20.62 -2.01
N VAL A 208 2.76 19.50 -2.39
CA VAL A 208 2.96 19.10 -3.81
C VAL A 208 1.91 18.04 -4.15
N ALA A 209 1.32 18.12 -5.34
CA ALA A 209 0.35 17.14 -5.83
C ALA A 209 0.64 16.73 -7.28
N LEU A 210 0.68 15.43 -7.54
CA LEU A 210 0.64 14.88 -8.90
C LEU A 210 -0.82 14.77 -9.32
N SER A 211 -1.24 15.50 -10.36
CA SER A 211 -2.65 15.54 -10.79
C SER A 211 -3.17 14.20 -11.30
N TRP A 212 -4.49 14.01 -11.31
CA TRP A 212 -5.10 12.92 -12.07
C TRP A 212 -5.37 13.34 -13.52
N ILE A 213 -4.88 12.56 -14.49
CA ILE A 213 -5.15 12.82 -15.90
C ILE A 213 -6.45 12.13 -16.31
N ARG A 214 -7.44 12.93 -16.71
CA ARG A 214 -8.70 12.46 -17.29
C ARG A 214 -8.52 12.25 -18.80
N SER A 215 -8.13 11.04 -19.20
CA SER A 215 -7.92 10.64 -20.60
C SER A 215 -8.20 9.15 -20.83
N GLU A 216 -8.44 8.77 -22.08
CA GLU A 216 -8.71 7.39 -22.49
C GLU A 216 -7.46 6.49 -22.43
N CYS A 217 -6.27 7.02 -22.77
CA CYS A 217 -5.00 6.35 -22.50
C CYS A 217 -4.80 6.24 -20.97
N SER A 218 -4.68 5.01 -20.46
CA SER A 218 -4.95 4.69 -19.06
C SER A 218 -3.68 4.49 -18.20
N ASP A 219 -2.55 4.14 -18.80
CA ASP A 219 -1.21 3.95 -18.21
C ASP A 219 -0.60 5.20 -17.54
N ARG A 220 -1.27 6.35 -17.70
CA ARG A 220 -0.87 7.65 -17.16
C ARG A 220 -1.06 7.77 -15.64
N ASN A 221 -1.97 6.99 -15.05
CA ASN A 221 -2.31 7.08 -13.61
C ASN A 221 -2.12 5.77 -12.83
N LEU A 222 -1.85 4.65 -13.51
CA LEU A 222 -1.75 3.29 -12.96
C LEU A 222 -0.64 2.50 -13.69
N LEU A 223 -0.12 1.42 -13.07
CA LEU A 223 0.84 0.49 -13.70
C LEU A 223 0.19 -0.80 -14.23
N ILE A 224 -1.06 -1.05 -13.84
CA ILE A 224 -1.87 -2.20 -14.26
C ILE A 224 -3.13 -1.61 -14.87
N MET A 225 -3.48 -2.04 -16.09
CA MET A 225 -4.64 -1.49 -16.81
C MET A 225 -5.79 -2.47 -17.00
N SER A 226 -5.56 -3.73 -16.66
CA SER A 226 -6.53 -4.81 -16.83
C SER A 226 -6.61 -5.59 -15.53
N TYR A 227 -7.82 -5.68 -14.98
CA TYR A 227 -8.10 -6.18 -13.66
C TYR A 227 -9.09 -7.34 -13.74
N PRO A 228 -8.72 -8.54 -13.24
CA PRO A 228 -9.65 -9.65 -13.17
C PRO A 228 -10.86 -9.34 -12.28
N GLU A 229 -12.05 -9.75 -12.70
CA GLU A 229 -13.23 -9.74 -11.84
C GLU A 229 -12.98 -10.66 -10.63
N TRP A 230 -13.16 -10.14 -9.42
CA TRP A 230 -12.95 -10.91 -8.19
C TRP A 230 -14.20 -11.72 -7.88
N ILE A 231 -14.02 -12.94 -7.37
CA ILE A 231 -15.14 -13.84 -7.08
C ILE A 231 -15.10 -14.37 -5.65
N ALA A 232 -16.22 -14.91 -5.19
CA ALA A 232 -16.30 -15.63 -3.94
C ALA A 232 -17.30 -16.79 -3.99
N SER A 233 -17.06 -17.82 -3.18
CA SER A 233 -18.03 -18.88 -2.93
C SER A 233 -19.15 -18.38 -2.03
N GLU A 234 -20.37 -18.87 -2.22
CA GLU A 234 -21.40 -18.74 -1.18
C GLU A 234 -21.00 -19.48 0.10
N PRO A 235 -21.42 -19.02 1.29
CA PRO A 235 -22.30 -17.88 1.54
C PRO A 235 -21.64 -16.48 1.55
N LEU A 236 -20.35 -16.32 1.25
CA LEU A 236 -19.66 -15.02 1.35
C LEU A 236 -20.30 -13.96 0.45
N CYS A 237 -20.70 -14.29 -0.77
CA CYS A 237 -21.39 -13.33 -1.63
C CYS A 237 -22.77 -12.92 -1.08
N THR A 238 -23.53 -13.82 -0.46
CA THR A 238 -24.76 -13.47 0.28
C THR A 238 -24.47 -12.45 1.39
N TRP A 239 -23.34 -12.59 2.10
CA TRP A 239 -22.93 -11.67 3.17
C TRP A 239 -22.49 -10.28 2.65
N ILE A 240 -21.88 -10.21 1.46
CA ILE A 240 -21.52 -8.95 0.80
C ILE A 240 -22.77 -8.26 0.24
N ARG A 241 -23.72 -9.01 -0.34
CA ARG A 241 -24.97 -8.47 -0.91
C ARG A 241 -25.94 -7.94 0.15
N THR A 242 -25.87 -8.45 1.38
CA THR A 242 -26.92 -8.24 2.41
C THR A 242 -26.41 -7.39 3.59
N PRO A 243 -26.99 -6.20 3.84
CA PRO A 243 -26.56 -5.32 4.93
C PRO A 243 -26.58 -5.95 6.33
N GLY A 244 -25.64 -5.54 7.17
CA GLY A 244 -25.62 -5.87 8.61
C GLY A 244 -25.01 -7.24 8.97
N HIS A 245 -24.76 -8.11 7.98
CA HIS A 245 -24.12 -9.43 8.20
C HIS A 245 -22.64 -9.38 8.59
N THR A 246 -21.98 -8.23 8.43
CA THR A 246 -20.54 -8.08 8.62
C THR A 246 -20.25 -6.86 9.50
N LYS A 247 -19.29 -7.00 10.44
CA LYS A 247 -18.96 -5.95 11.44
C LYS A 247 -18.44 -4.67 10.78
N ALA A 248 -17.68 -4.83 9.71
CA ALA A 248 -17.31 -3.78 8.78
C ALA A 248 -18.29 -3.83 7.60
N ARG A 249 -18.82 -2.68 7.16
CA ARG A 249 -19.88 -2.59 6.13
C ARG A 249 -19.37 -2.85 4.72
N TRP A 250 -18.92 -4.09 4.44
CA TRP A 250 -18.48 -4.50 3.10
C TRP A 250 -19.61 -4.46 2.07
N ASP A 251 -20.87 -4.50 2.51
CA ASP A 251 -22.06 -4.25 1.69
C ASP A 251 -22.11 -2.82 1.13
N ALA A 252 -21.62 -1.84 1.91
CA ALA A 252 -21.47 -0.46 1.47
C ALA A 252 -20.20 -0.25 0.65
N VAL A 253 -19.12 -1.04 0.87
CA VAL A 253 -17.91 -0.98 0.02
C VAL A 253 -18.24 -1.42 -1.39
N TYR A 254 -18.54 -2.71 -1.58
CA TYR A 254 -18.67 -3.28 -2.92
C TYR A 254 -20.02 -2.98 -3.57
N ASN A 255 -20.76 -1.96 -3.10
CA ASN A 255 -22.09 -1.58 -3.56
C ASN A 255 -23.07 -2.77 -3.66
N ARG A 256 -23.00 -3.69 -2.68
CA ARG A 256 -23.72 -4.99 -2.66
C ARG A 256 -23.48 -5.88 -3.88
N THR A 257 -22.37 -5.71 -4.61
CA THR A 257 -21.95 -6.58 -5.71
C THR A 257 -21.00 -7.68 -5.20
N CYS A 258 -21.16 -8.88 -5.74
CA CYS A 258 -20.25 -10.02 -5.52
C CYS A 258 -20.58 -11.09 -6.56
N VAL A 259 -19.56 -11.76 -7.12
CA VAL A 259 -19.71 -12.69 -8.23
C VAL A 259 -19.33 -14.12 -7.80
N THR A 260 -20.16 -15.09 -8.16
CA THR A 260 -20.01 -16.52 -7.83
C THR A 260 -19.66 -17.39 -9.03
N GLU A 261 -19.80 -16.86 -10.24
CA GLU A 261 -19.46 -17.52 -11.51
C GLU A 261 -17.94 -17.73 -11.60
N LEU A 262 -17.50 -18.98 -11.79
CA LEU A 262 -16.07 -19.32 -11.70
C LEU A 262 -15.24 -18.67 -12.80
N ASP A 263 -15.78 -18.58 -14.02
CA ASP A 263 -15.14 -18.00 -15.21
C ASP A 263 -15.23 -16.48 -15.29
N ALA A 264 -15.99 -15.84 -14.39
CA ALA A 264 -15.90 -14.40 -14.20
C ALA A 264 -14.45 -13.96 -13.90
N ALA A 265 -13.70 -14.75 -13.14
CA ALA A 265 -12.29 -14.50 -12.83
C ALA A 265 -11.35 -14.55 -14.05
N LEU A 266 -11.84 -14.94 -15.24
CA LEU A 266 -11.15 -14.77 -16.52
C LEU A 266 -11.42 -13.40 -17.16
N ARG A 267 -12.61 -12.81 -16.93
CA ARG A 267 -12.99 -11.49 -17.44
C ARG A 267 -12.09 -10.41 -16.84
N GLU A 268 -11.77 -9.44 -17.68
CA GLU A 268 -10.79 -8.40 -17.42
C GLU A 268 -11.40 -7.03 -17.74
N ARG A 269 -11.28 -6.10 -16.80
CA ARG A 269 -11.92 -4.77 -16.83
C ARG A 269 -10.99 -3.67 -16.28
N PRO A 270 -11.26 -2.38 -16.53
CA PRO A 270 -10.58 -1.29 -15.83
C PRO A 270 -10.84 -1.33 -14.31
N LEU A 271 -9.96 -0.71 -13.51
CA LEU A 271 -10.18 -0.57 -12.07
C LEU A 271 -11.39 0.33 -11.78
N GLU A 272 -12.30 -0.13 -10.92
CA GLU A 272 -13.46 0.67 -10.51
C GLU A 272 -13.00 1.90 -9.69
N PRO A 273 -13.58 3.10 -9.89
CA PRO A 273 -13.10 4.33 -9.24
C PRO A 273 -13.08 4.26 -7.70
N LEU A 274 -13.92 3.40 -7.11
CA LEU A 274 -13.97 3.15 -5.67
C LEU A 274 -12.60 2.80 -5.07
N TYR A 275 -11.82 1.98 -5.77
CA TYR A 275 -10.48 1.57 -5.32
C TYR A 275 -9.49 2.74 -5.26
N LEU A 276 -9.74 3.81 -6.02
CA LEU A 276 -8.95 5.04 -6.06
C LEU A 276 -9.36 6.05 -4.97
N HIS A 277 -10.61 5.97 -4.48
CA HIS A 277 -11.15 6.80 -3.39
C HIS A 277 -11.15 6.07 -2.04
N ALA A 278 -10.22 5.14 -1.83
CA ALA A 278 -10.20 4.27 -0.66
C ALA A 278 -10.37 5.07 0.66
N LYS A 279 -11.49 4.80 1.36
CA LYS A 279 -11.84 5.36 2.67
C LYS A 279 -12.33 4.23 3.59
N PRO A 280 -12.15 4.33 4.91
CA PRO A 280 -12.38 3.24 5.88
C PRO A 280 -13.73 2.51 5.82
N ILE A 281 -13.71 1.21 6.14
CA ILE A 281 -14.90 0.32 6.28
C ILE A 281 -15.59 0.44 7.66
N ASN A 282 -15.12 1.32 8.53
CA ASN A 282 -15.66 1.47 9.88
C ASN A 282 -16.99 2.25 9.81
N PRO A 283 -18.12 1.75 10.38
CA PRO A 283 -19.42 2.43 10.37
C PRO A 283 -19.39 3.92 10.75
N ASN A 284 -18.53 4.29 11.71
CA ASN A 284 -18.41 5.66 12.21
C ASN A 284 -17.76 6.64 11.21
N HIS A 285 -17.21 6.13 10.10
CA HIS A 285 -16.47 6.89 9.10
C HIS A 285 -17.19 6.97 7.75
N TYR A 286 -18.31 6.27 7.58
CA TYR A 286 -19.20 6.40 6.42
C TYR A 286 -20.06 7.67 6.53
N TRP A 287 -19.41 8.81 6.41
CA TRP A 287 -20.06 10.11 6.28
C TRP A 287 -20.38 10.40 4.80
N PRO A 288 -21.52 11.06 4.46
CA PRO A 288 -22.60 11.56 5.32
C PRO A 288 -23.70 10.52 5.65
N ASN A 289 -23.46 9.23 5.40
CA ASN A 289 -24.52 8.24 5.20
C ASN A 289 -24.73 7.22 6.34
N LYS A 290 -24.19 7.42 7.56
CA LYS A 290 -24.38 6.52 8.73
C LYS A 290 -24.07 5.02 8.44
N GLY A 291 -23.11 4.73 7.55
CA GLY A 291 -22.78 3.35 7.15
C GLY A 291 -23.60 2.77 6.00
N LEU A 292 -24.44 3.56 5.30
CA LEU A 292 -25.35 3.03 4.27
C LEU A 292 -24.73 2.94 2.86
N SER A 293 -23.85 3.87 2.49
CA SER A 293 -23.11 3.91 1.19
C SER A 293 -22.03 5.00 1.20
N TYR A 294 -21.06 4.96 0.29
CA TYR A 294 -20.25 6.14 -0.06
C TYR A 294 -21.03 7.18 -0.90
N PRO A 295 -20.57 8.45 -0.98
CA PRO A 295 -21.06 9.43 -1.95
C PRO A 295 -20.95 8.92 -3.40
N TRP A 296 -21.91 9.31 -4.26
CA TRP A 296 -22.02 8.78 -5.64
C TRP A 296 -20.74 8.88 -6.47
N HIS A 297 -19.96 9.95 -6.27
CA HIS A 297 -18.72 10.22 -7.02
C HIS A 297 -17.62 9.18 -6.75
N PHE A 298 -17.65 8.49 -5.60
CA PHE A 298 -16.69 7.43 -5.28
C PHE A 298 -16.74 6.27 -6.29
N TYR A 299 -17.91 6.00 -6.87
CA TYR A 299 -18.11 4.89 -7.79
C TYR A 299 -17.97 5.29 -9.28
N SER A 300 -17.75 6.58 -9.58
CA SER A 300 -17.95 7.12 -10.94
C SER A 300 -16.92 8.18 -11.38
N ASP A 301 -16.53 9.12 -10.52
CA ASP A 301 -15.44 10.06 -10.79
C ASP A 301 -14.09 9.43 -10.39
N PRO A 302 -12.97 9.73 -11.08
CA PRO A 302 -11.64 9.52 -10.52
C PRO A 302 -11.26 10.62 -9.51
N PRO A 303 -10.29 10.38 -8.61
CA PRO A 303 -9.79 11.39 -7.67
C PRO A 303 -9.12 12.58 -8.39
N ARG A 304 -8.86 13.67 -7.65
CA ARG A 304 -8.25 14.90 -8.18
C ARG A 304 -6.73 14.78 -8.41
N HIS A 305 -6.08 13.88 -7.67
CA HIS A 305 -4.64 13.63 -7.69
C HIS A 305 -4.35 12.13 -7.74
N VAL A 306 -3.15 11.78 -8.18
CA VAL A 306 -2.58 10.42 -8.13
C VAL A 306 -1.75 10.22 -6.85
N LEU A 307 -1.08 11.28 -6.38
CA LEU A 307 -0.30 11.33 -5.14
C LEU A 307 -0.25 12.77 -4.62
N TYR A 308 -0.03 12.93 -3.32
CA TYR A 308 0.33 14.20 -2.69
C TYR A 308 1.37 14.02 -1.58
N LEU A 309 2.10 15.10 -1.29
CA LEU A 309 3.11 15.22 -0.26
C LEU A 309 2.97 16.59 0.42
N HIS A 310 2.75 16.62 1.73
CA HIS A 310 2.82 17.86 2.50
C HIS A 310 4.24 18.05 3.04
N VAL A 311 4.72 19.29 3.03
CA VAL A 311 6.01 19.69 3.60
C VAL A 311 5.75 20.72 4.69
N ALA A 312 6.06 20.35 5.93
CA ALA A 312 5.84 21.17 7.12
C ALA A 312 7.17 21.65 7.70
N GLU A 313 7.30 22.95 7.97
CA GLU A 313 8.42 23.46 8.78
C GLU A 313 8.18 23.25 10.28
N ASP A 314 9.26 23.18 11.06
CA ASP A 314 9.23 23.23 12.54
C ASP A 314 8.22 22.25 13.16
N ALA A 315 8.39 20.98 12.82
CA ALA A 315 7.47 19.90 13.15
C ALA A 315 7.87 19.15 14.44
N ILE A 316 6.86 18.73 15.21
CA ILE A 316 6.91 17.55 16.08
C ILE A 316 6.18 16.44 15.32
N VAL A 317 6.78 15.26 15.24
CA VAL A 317 6.17 14.06 14.63
C VAL A 317 5.93 13.03 15.72
N THR A 318 4.74 12.45 15.81
CA THR A 318 4.42 11.39 16.78
C THR A 318 4.91 10.01 16.28
N SER A 319 4.99 9.04 17.18
CA SER A 319 5.27 7.63 16.86
C SER A 319 4.27 6.96 15.90
N VAL A 320 3.11 7.60 15.64
CA VAL A 320 2.07 7.13 14.70
C VAL A 320 1.90 8.03 13.46
N GLY A 321 2.79 9.02 13.27
CA GLY A 321 2.86 9.82 12.05
C GLY A 321 2.09 11.15 12.07
N ASP A 322 1.38 11.47 13.16
CA ASP A 322 0.75 12.79 13.33
C ASP A 322 1.81 13.90 13.40
N ILE A 323 1.48 15.08 12.89
CA ILE A 323 2.38 16.24 12.86
C ILE A 323 1.77 17.41 13.60
N PHE A 324 2.53 18.00 14.52
CA PHE A 324 2.28 19.34 15.06
C PHE A 324 3.26 20.31 14.38
N SER A 325 2.76 21.37 13.77
CA SER A 325 3.59 22.37 13.08
C SER A 325 2.88 23.72 13.08
N GLY A 326 3.55 24.79 13.52
CA GLY A 326 2.93 26.10 13.70
C GLY A 326 1.66 26.01 14.56
N SER A 327 0.52 26.47 14.04
CA SER A 327 -0.79 26.44 14.71
C SER A 327 -1.69 25.24 14.37
N VAL A 328 -1.16 24.17 13.74
CA VAL A 328 -1.95 23.01 13.28
C VAL A 328 -1.40 21.66 13.79
N LYS A 329 -2.31 20.74 14.10
CA LYS A 329 -2.05 19.30 14.20
C LYS A 329 -2.68 18.63 12.97
N ILE A 330 -1.85 18.04 12.11
CA ILE A 330 -2.27 17.20 11.00
C ILE A 330 -2.34 15.77 11.53
N VAL A 331 -3.51 15.15 11.44
CA VAL A 331 -3.75 13.73 11.77
C VAL A 331 -3.95 12.97 10.45
N PRO A 332 -2.94 12.24 9.96
CA PRO A 332 -3.06 11.44 8.75
C PRO A 332 -4.09 10.32 8.93
N TYR A 333 -4.62 9.83 7.82
CA TYR A 333 -5.53 8.70 7.88
C TYR A 333 -4.78 7.38 8.14
N SER A 334 -5.15 6.63 9.20
CA SER A 334 -4.63 5.30 9.52
C SER A 334 -5.68 4.37 10.17
N CYS A 335 -5.27 3.30 10.85
CA CYS A 335 -6.14 2.41 11.64
C CYS A 335 -6.69 3.00 12.94
N SER A 336 -6.01 3.99 13.53
CA SER A 336 -6.49 4.73 14.70
C SER A 336 -5.98 6.16 14.67
N HIS A 337 -6.70 7.09 15.30
CA HIS A 337 -6.50 8.53 15.12
C HIS A 337 -6.54 9.21 16.49
N ASP A 338 -5.47 9.92 16.85
CA ASP A 338 -5.46 10.76 18.04
C ASP A 338 -5.95 12.17 17.66
N LEU A 339 -7.20 12.48 18.01
CA LEU A 339 -7.76 13.81 17.78
C LEU A 339 -7.52 14.80 18.93
N THR A 340 -6.69 14.45 19.93
CA THR A 340 -6.35 15.40 20.99
C THR A 340 -5.39 16.49 20.48
N PRO A 341 -5.58 17.77 20.88
CA PRO A 341 -4.68 18.86 20.50
C PRO A 341 -3.38 18.90 21.34
N SER A 342 -3.27 18.05 22.36
CA SER A 342 -2.08 17.91 23.20
C SER A 342 -0.89 17.33 22.44
N LYS A 343 0.26 17.99 22.52
CA LYS A 343 1.55 17.45 22.06
C LYS A 343 1.90 16.16 22.82
N PRO A 344 2.58 15.17 22.20
CA PRO A 344 2.96 13.93 22.87
C PRO A 344 3.92 14.20 24.03
N GLU A 345 3.82 13.42 25.10
CA GLU A 345 4.71 13.55 26.27
C GLU A 345 6.19 13.33 25.89
N GLY A 346 7.10 14.00 26.60
CA GLY A 346 8.55 13.86 26.41
C GLY A 346 9.13 14.50 25.12
N TYR A 347 8.32 15.03 24.21
CA TYR A 347 8.76 15.58 22.91
C TYR A 347 9.88 16.64 23.01
N SER A 348 9.91 17.40 24.11
CA SER A 348 10.91 18.43 24.38
C SER A 348 12.33 17.88 24.58
N GLN A 349 12.47 16.59 24.88
CA GLN A 349 13.75 15.87 24.94
C GLN A 349 14.09 15.13 23.64
N ALA A 350 13.12 14.90 22.75
CA ALA A 350 13.33 14.14 21.51
C ALA A 350 14.28 14.87 20.54
N LEU A 351 15.10 14.14 19.79
CA LEU A 351 16.10 14.72 18.89
C LEU A 351 15.47 15.62 17.82
N ILE A 352 16.15 16.72 17.49
CA ILE A 352 15.79 17.65 16.40
C ILE A 352 16.61 17.27 15.17
N PHE A 353 15.96 16.65 14.20
CA PHE A 353 16.54 16.34 12.89
C PHE A 353 16.45 17.53 11.94
N SER A 354 17.37 17.60 10.97
CA SER A 354 17.26 18.58 9.88
C SER A 354 16.04 18.30 9.02
N GLU A 355 15.90 17.07 8.54
CA GLU A 355 14.86 16.66 7.60
C GLU A 355 14.40 15.23 7.86
N VAL A 356 13.08 14.99 7.84
CA VAL A 356 12.47 13.68 8.11
C VAL A 356 11.36 13.40 7.10
N PHE A 357 11.40 12.22 6.47
CA PHE A 357 10.28 11.65 5.71
C PHE A 357 9.49 10.67 6.58
N ILE A 358 8.16 10.77 6.58
CA ILE A 358 7.30 10.08 7.54
C ILE A 358 6.66 8.86 6.90
N MET A 359 7.08 7.67 7.34
CA MET A 359 6.53 6.38 6.91
C MET A 359 5.76 5.66 8.02
N SER A 360 5.78 6.18 9.27
CA SER A 360 5.11 5.56 10.41
C SER A 360 3.58 5.67 10.34
N GLY A 361 2.92 4.87 11.18
CA GLY A 361 1.46 4.81 11.31
C GLY A 361 1.04 3.93 12.48
N HIS A 362 -0.25 3.98 12.84
CA HIS A 362 -0.81 3.07 13.85
C HIS A 362 -0.63 1.60 13.43
N TRP A 363 -0.39 0.71 14.40
CA TRP A 363 -0.07 -0.71 14.20
C TRP A 363 1.10 -1.00 13.23
N GLY A 364 2.01 -0.05 12.98
CA GLY A 364 3.12 -0.22 12.03
C GLY A 364 4.16 -1.30 12.34
N SER A 365 4.14 -1.89 13.54
CA SER A 365 4.87 -3.13 13.87
C SER A 365 4.21 -4.37 13.27
N GLY A 366 2.88 -4.37 13.13
CA GLY A 366 2.06 -5.45 12.60
C GLY A 366 2.35 -5.69 11.10
N HIS A 367 2.64 -6.94 10.75
CA HIS A 367 3.16 -7.35 9.45
C HIS A 367 2.30 -6.92 8.25
N PHE A 368 0.97 -6.93 8.38
CA PHE A 368 0.04 -6.44 7.34
C PHE A 368 0.19 -4.93 7.14
N HIS A 369 -0.12 -4.12 8.16
CA HIS A 369 -0.02 -2.65 8.11
C HIS A 369 1.37 -2.19 7.64
N LYS A 370 2.42 -2.81 8.17
CA LYS A 370 3.80 -2.61 7.72
C LYS A 370 3.98 -2.81 6.22
N SER A 371 3.55 -3.95 5.67
CA SER A 371 3.80 -4.32 4.27
C SER A 371 2.83 -3.66 3.28
N ILE A 372 1.59 -3.41 3.69
CA ILE A 372 0.45 -3.01 2.84
C ILE A 372 0.06 -1.54 3.02
N GLU A 373 0.39 -0.91 4.16
CA GLU A 373 -0.06 0.45 4.48
C GLU A 373 1.08 1.44 4.75
N LEU A 374 2.25 0.98 5.21
CA LEU A 374 3.39 1.86 5.57
C LEU A 374 4.54 1.82 4.56
N ILE A 375 5.12 0.65 4.33
CA ILE A 375 6.20 0.47 3.34
C ILE A 375 5.81 0.99 1.93
N PRO A 376 4.57 0.82 1.42
CA PRO A 376 4.19 1.37 0.11
C PRO A 376 4.34 2.89 0.00
N ARG A 377 4.15 3.64 1.10
CA ARG A 377 4.20 5.12 1.12
C ARG A 377 5.54 5.69 0.66
N ILE A 378 6.64 4.95 0.79
CA ILE A 378 7.97 5.39 0.36
C ILE A 378 8.24 5.12 -1.13
N ALA A 379 7.55 4.13 -1.72
CA ALA A 379 7.88 3.59 -3.04
C ALA A 379 7.82 4.62 -4.18
N PRO A 380 6.85 5.57 -4.22
CA PRO A 380 6.84 6.63 -5.22
C PRO A 380 7.92 7.71 -5.03
N TYR A 381 8.60 7.76 -3.88
CA TYR A 381 9.51 8.84 -3.47
C TYR A 381 11.00 8.42 -3.44
N LEU A 382 11.32 7.20 -3.86
CA LEU A 382 12.67 6.65 -3.76
C LEU A 382 13.71 7.47 -4.55
N ASP A 383 13.37 8.01 -5.72
CA ASP A 383 14.30 8.82 -6.52
C ASP A 383 14.76 10.10 -5.77
N PHE A 384 13.81 10.81 -5.15
CA PHE A 384 14.07 11.95 -4.26
C PHE A 384 14.87 11.53 -3.01
N LEU A 385 14.47 10.43 -2.35
CA LEU A 385 15.09 9.99 -1.10
C LEU A 385 16.49 9.39 -1.28
N ILE A 386 16.80 8.75 -2.41
CA ILE A 386 18.14 8.27 -2.77
C ILE A 386 19.06 9.47 -3.08
N LYS A 387 18.58 10.45 -3.86
CA LYS A 387 19.34 11.68 -4.18
C LYS A 387 19.60 12.57 -2.96
N HIS A 388 18.88 12.36 -1.86
CA HIS A 388 18.96 13.16 -0.64
C HIS A 388 19.19 12.25 0.59
N PRO A 389 20.41 11.70 0.75
CA PRO A 389 20.76 10.80 1.84
C PRO A 389 20.81 11.47 3.22
N ASP A 390 20.70 12.80 3.28
CA ASP A 390 20.60 13.60 4.51
C ASP A 390 19.18 13.67 5.11
N ILE A 391 18.17 13.13 4.40
CA ILE A 391 16.80 12.99 4.93
C ILE A 391 16.68 11.66 5.70
N MET A 392 16.28 11.73 6.97
CA MET A 392 15.99 10.55 7.80
C MET A 392 14.60 10.00 7.47
N ILE A 393 14.38 8.69 7.63
CA ILE A 393 13.08 8.04 7.42
C ILE A 393 12.51 7.64 8.78
N GLN A 394 11.39 8.23 9.18
CA GLN A 394 10.69 7.85 10.40
C GLN A 394 9.81 6.61 10.15
N VAL A 395 10.06 5.57 10.93
CA VAL A 395 9.52 4.22 10.78
C VAL A 395 9.06 3.67 12.13
N SER A 396 8.13 2.72 12.13
CA SER A 396 7.68 2.06 13.37
C SER A 396 8.67 1.03 13.92
N GLU A 397 9.63 0.57 13.11
CA GLU A 397 10.78 -0.25 13.54
C GLU A 397 12.02 0.09 12.69
N THR A 398 13.21 0.10 13.27
CA THR A 398 14.49 0.34 12.56
C THR A 398 15.22 -0.94 12.12
N GLY A 399 14.52 -2.08 12.17
CA GLY A 399 15.04 -3.41 11.88
C GLY A 399 14.06 -4.27 11.08
N GLY A 400 14.19 -5.60 11.18
CA GLY A 400 13.24 -6.55 10.62
C GLY A 400 12.98 -6.39 9.12
N ARG A 401 11.75 -6.73 8.70
CA ARG A 401 11.32 -6.60 7.29
C ARG A 401 11.39 -5.16 6.80
N THR A 402 11.18 -4.18 7.68
CA THR A 402 11.24 -2.75 7.32
C THR A 402 12.65 -2.36 6.86
N ALA A 403 13.68 -2.68 7.67
CA ALA A 403 15.06 -2.41 7.28
C ALA A 403 15.48 -3.21 6.04
N ASN A 404 15.15 -4.51 5.96
CA ASN A 404 15.52 -5.35 4.81
C ASN A 404 14.95 -4.81 3.49
N THR A 405 13.69 -4.37 3.50
CA THR A 405 13.03 -3.77 2.33
C THR A 405 13.69 -2.46 1.91
N LEU A 406 13.98 -1.58 2.88
CA LEU A 406 14.55 -0.26 2.61
C LEU A 406 16.00 -0.37 2.09
N ILE A 407 16.78 -1.35 2.58
CA ILE A 407 18.12 -1.66 2.07
C ILE A 407 18.08 -2.10 0.60
N ILE A 408 17.13 -2.96 0.21
CA ILE A 408 16.93 -3.37 -1.20
C ILE A 408 16.67 -2.15 -2.10
N PHE A 409 15.99 -1.13 -1.59
CA PHE A 409 15.72 0.12 -2.30
C PHE A 409 16.80 1.20 -2.11
N GLY A 410 18.02 0.84 -1.68
CA GLY A 410 19.16 1.75 -1.54
C GLY A 410 19.10 2.70 -0.34
N ILE A 411 18.12 2.55 0.55
CA ILE A 411 17.97 3.34 1.77
C ILE A 411 18.72 2.64 2.91
N ARG A 412 19.93 3.13 3.22
CA ARG A 412 20.79 2.59 4.28
C ARG A 412 20.10 2.62 5.66
N LYS A 413 20.35 1.60 6.47
CA LYS A 413 19.70 1.37 7.78
C LYS A 413 19.90 2.53 8.77
N GLU A 414 21.01 3.24 8.69
CA GLU A 414 21.37 4.34 9.60
C GLU A 414 20.47 5.57 9.41
N ARG A 415 19.70 5.63 8.31
CA ARG A 415 18.68 6.66 8.07
C ARG A 415 17.37 6.39 8.81
N LEU A 416 17.17 5.20 9.37
CA LEU A 416 15.91 4.79 9.98
C LEU A 416 15.83 5.26 11.44
N VAL A 417 14.78 6.01 11.77
CA VAL A 417 14.51 6.53 13.12
C VAL A 417 13.09 6.17 13.56
N SER A 418 12.85 5.99 14.86
CA SER A 418 11.56 5.52 15.37
C SER A 418 11.13 6.27 16.64
N GLY A 419 9.83 6.26 16.91
CA GLY A 419 9.24 7.00 18.03
C GLY A 419 8.90 8.45 17.65
N SER A 420 8.53 9.25 18.67
CA SER A 420 8.25 10.68 18.50
C SER A 420 9.55 11.48 18.36
N LEU A 421 9.58 12.45 17.45
CA LEU A 421 10.76 13.26 17.13
C LEU A 421 10.43 14.72 16.80
N ARG A 422 11.46 15.55 16.65
CA ARG A 422 11.36 16.91 16.11
C ARG A 422 12.10 17.03 14.78
N ALA A 423 11.60 17.84 13.86
CA ALA A 423 12.21 18.06 12.55
C ALA A 423 12.12 19.54 12.14
N LYS A 424 13.17 20.07 11.50
CA LYS A 424 13.11 21.43 10.91
C LYS A 424 12.27 21.45 9.62
N ILE A 425 12.30 20.35 8.85
CA ILE A 425 11.40 20.07 7.74
C ILE A 425 10.89 18.63 7.87
N ALA A 426 9.58 18.44 7.82
CA ALA A 426 8.93 17.13 7.80
C ALA A 426 8.18 16.92 6.47
N TYR A 427 8.39 15.78 5.83
CA TYR A 427 7.70 15.34 4.62
C TYR A 427 6.66 14.29 4.98
N LEU A 428 5.38 14.64 4.84
CA LEU A 428 4.23 13.78 5.08
C LEU A 428 3.67 13.28 3.74
N PRO A 429 3.93 12.03 3.34
CA PRO A 429 3.28 11.46 2.17
C PRO A 429 1.77 11.30 2.39
N GLN A 430 1.09 11.08 1.29
CA GLN A 430 -0.26 10.52 1.23
C GLN A 430 -0.52 9.46 2.32
N ALA A 431 -1.67 9.59 2.97
CA ALA A 431 -2.11 8.68 4.01
C ALA A 431 -2.75 7.42 3.42
N THR A 432 -2.66 6.30 4.16
CA THR A 432 -3.12 4.98 3.68
C THR A 432 -4.21 4.43 4.60
N PRO A 433 -5.43 4.17 4.09
CA PRO A 433 -6.51 3.64 4.92
C PRO A 433 -6.28 2.23 5.43
N CYS A 434 -6.76 1.99 6.65
CA CYS A 434 -6.70 0.69 7.30
C CYS A 434 -7.44 -0.37 6.47
N GLY A 435 -6.75 -1.44 6.12
CA GLY A 435 -7.25 -2.49 5.23
C GLY A 435 -7.17 -2.19 3.73
N PHE A 436 -6.80 -0.96 3.34
CA PHE A 436 -6.74 -0.52 1.94
C PHE A 436 -5.39 0.15 1.62
N GLY A 437 -4.40 -0.64 1.19
CA GLY A 437 -3.18 -0.06 0.63
C GLY A 437 -3.48 0.80 -0.60
N GLN A 438 -2.81 1.96 -0.74
CA GLN A 438 -3.05 2.90 -1.84
C GLN A 438 -2.60 2.29 -3.18
N VAL A 439 -3.38 2.53 -4.24
CA VAL A 439 -3.28 1.79 -5.51
C VAL A 439 -1.90 1.93 -6.16
N GLN A 440 -1.43 3.16 -6.33
CA GLN A 440 -0.14 3.44 -6.98
C GLN A 440 1.04 3.08 -6.09
N GLU A 441 0.93 3.31 -4.78
CA GLU A 441 1.95 2.92 -3.80
C GLU A 441 2.19 1.40 -3.80
N LEU A 442 1.11 0.60 -3.73
CA LEU A 442 1.17 -0.86 -3.82
C LEU A 442 1.74 -1.35 -5.15
N GLN A 443 1.28 -0.78 -6.27
CA GLN A 443 1.74 -1.20 -7.60
C GLN A 443 3.21 -0.85 -7.86
N VAL A 444 3.65 0.35 -7.45
CA VAL A 444 5.06 0.76 -7.56
C VAL A 444 5.93 -0.12 -6.66
N LEU A 445 5.51 -0.37 -5.41
CA LEU A 445 6.21 -1.27 -4.50
C LEU A 445 6.33 -2.70 -5.07
N SER A 446 5.22 -3.27 -5.55
CA SER A 446 5.22 -4.60 -6.18
C SER A 446 6.12 -4.63 -7.42
N LYS A 447 6.08 -3.61 -8.28
CA LYS A 447 7.01 -3.52 -9.42
C LYS A 447 8.47 -3.51 -8.96
N LEU A 448 8.82 -2.72 -7.94
CA LEU A 448 10.19 -2.63 -7.43
C LEU A 448 10.69 -3.98 -6.88
N TYR A 449 9.88 -4.71 -6.11
CA TYR A 449 10.23 -6.06 -5.68
C TYR A 449 10.44 -7.00 -6.87
N ARG A 450 9.52 -6.99 -7.86
CA ARG A 450 9.62 -7.87 -9.03
C ARG A 450 10.82 -7.55 -9.92
N ASP A 451 11.14 -6.28 -10.10
CA ASP A 451 12.33 -5.85 -10.85
C ASP A 451 13.62 -6.21 -10.11
N HIS A 452 13.65 -6.09 -8.78
CA HIS A 452 14.75 -6.57 -7.95
C HIS A 452 14.95 -8.09 -8.09
N ILE A 453 13.89 -8.90 -7.94
CA ILE A 453 13.97 -10.37 -8.11
C ILE A 453 14.53 -10.74 -9.48
N ARG A 454 14.10 -10.06 -10.55
CA ARG A 454 14.60 -10.26 -11.91
C ARG A 454 16.08 -9.88 -12.09
N SER A 455 16.63 -8.99 -11.27
CA SER A 455 18.03 -8.57 -11.42
C SER A 455 19.03 -9.65 -11.00
N TYR A 456 18.60 -10.69 -10.28
CA TYR A 456 19.44 -11.83 -9.90
C TYR A 456 18.81 -13.21 -10.21
N LYS A 457 17.49 -13.33 -10.39
CA LYS A 457 16.81 -14.58 -10.77
C LYS A 457 16.00 -14.43 -12.07
N ASN A 458 16.56 -14.96 -13.17
CA ASN A 458 15.94 -14.93 -14.50
C ASN A 458 15.13 -16.19 -14.85
N VAL A 459 15.37 -17.33 -14.19
CA VAL A 459 14.59 -18.57 -14.39
C VAL A 459 13.50 -18.64 -13.32
N LYS A 460 12.23 -18.69 -13.74
CA LYS A 460 11.07 -18.89 -12.85
C LYS A 460 10.66 -20.36 -12.80
N SER A 461 10.63 -20.93 -11.60
CA SER A 461 9.72 -22.06 -11.30
C SER A 461 8.25 -21.62 -11.46
N ARG A 462 7.35 -22.60 -11.48
CA ARG A 462 5.90 -22.39 -11.40
C ARG A 462 5.39 -23.07 -10.13
N ASN A 463 5.10 -22.27 -9.11
CA ASN A 463 4.79 -22.75 -7.76
C ASN A 463 3.28 -22.72 -7.48
N ILE A 464 2.77 -23.71 -6.74
CA ILE A 464 1.58 -23.51 -5.89
C ILE A 464 2.08 -23.24 -4.47
N VAL A 465 1.74 -22.09 -3.92
CA VAL A 465 2.16 -21.67 -2.57
C VAL A 465 1.00 -21.85 -1.60
N VAL A 466 1.18 -22.64 -0.55
CA VAL A 466 0.21 -22.79 0.55
C VAL A 466 0.76 -22.11 1.81
N ILE A 467 -0.05 -21.27 2.44
CA ILE A 467 0.31 -20.58 3.69
C ILE A 467 -0.18 -21.40 4.88
N HIS A 468 0.75 -22.03 5.61
CA HIS A 468 0.47 -22.68 6.88
C HIS A 468 0.46 -21.64 8.02
N ARG A 469 -0.49 -21.80 8.95
CA ARG A 469 -0.60 -21.01 10.17
C ARG A 469 -0.72 -21.94 11.37
N SER A 470 0.15 -21.78 12.35
CA SER A 470 0.16 -22.60 13.57
C SER A 470 -0.64 -21.99 14.73
N GLY A 471 -0.75 -20.66 14.79
CA GLY A 471 -1.45 -19.94 15.86
C GLY A 471 -2.93 -19.64 15.55
N LEU A 472 -3.31 -18.37 15.74
CA LEU A 472 -4.61 -17.81 15.34
C LEU A 472 -4.86 -18.03 13.85
N ARG A 473 -6.09 -18.39 13.46
CA ARG A 473 -6.49 -18.66 12.06
C ARG A 473 -5.74 -19.84 11.41
N ARG A 474 -5.37 -20.85 12.21
CA ARG A 474 -4.92 -22.16 11.71
C ARG A 474 -6.07 -22.92 11.04
N LEU A 475 -5.76 -23.73 10.03
CA LEU A 475 -6.74 -24.59 9.38
C LEU A 475 -7.01 -25.84 10.24
N THR A 476 -8.27 -26.22 10.41
CA THR A 476 -8.66 -27.40 11.21
C THR A 476 -8.19 -28.73 10.62
N ASP A 477 -7.98 -28.80 9.30
CA ASP A 477 -7.60 -30.00 8.54
C ASP A 477 -6.37 -29.72 7.65
N ALA A 478 -5.41 -28.96 8.18
CA ALA A 478 -4.30 -28.40 7.42
C ALA A 478 -3.53 -29.43 6.58
N SER A 479 -3.10 -30.54 7.19
CA SER A 479 -2.26 -31.55 6.53
C SER A 479 -2.96 -32.27 5.37
N HIS A 480 -4.26 -32.52 5.46
CA HIS A 480 -5.02 -33.16 4.39
C HIS A 480 -5.29 -32.18 3.23
N ILE A 481 -5.56 -30.92 3.54
CA ILE A 481 -5.65 -29.84 2.55
C ILE A 481 -4.30 -29.66 1.83
N GLU A 482 -3.20 -29.65 2.58
CA GLU A 482 -1.82 -29.53 2.05
C GLU A 482 -1.47 -30.71 1.14
N MET A 483 -1.69 -31.97 1.57
CA MET A 483 -1.47 -33.16 0.74
C MET A 483 -2.33 -33.18 -0.54
N SER A 484 -3.57 -32.71 -0.47
CA SER A 484 -4.44 -32.61 -1.65
C SER A 484 -3.92 -31.57 -2.65
N ILE A 485 -3.46 -30.41 -2.17
CA ILE A 485 -2.87 -29.36 -3.02
C ILE A 485 -1.49 -29.77 -3.57
N GLU A 486 -0.69 -30.53 -2.82
CA GLU A 486 0.58 -31.10 -3.29
C GLU A 486 0.34 -32.11 -4.43
N LYS A 487 -0.65 -33.00 -4.27
CA LYS A 487 -1.08 -33.91 -5.34
C LYS A 487 -1.56 -33.15 -6.58
N LEU A 488 -2.34 -32.08 -6.42
CA LEU A 488 -2.75 -31.19 -7.52
C LEU A 488 -1.55 -30.49 -8.19
N ALA A 489 -0.53 -30.09 -7.44
CA ALA A 489 0.70 -29.54 -8.01
C ALA A 489 1.39 -30.56 -8.93
N ALA A 490 1.53 -31.80 -8.47
CA ALA A 490 2.09 -32.90 -9.27
C ALA A 490 1.26 -33.22 -10.52
N GLU A 491 -0.08 -33.30 -10.40
CA GLU A 491 -1.01 -33.49 -11.54
C GLU A 491 -0.89 -32.39 -12.62
N TYR A 492 -0.37 -31.22 -12.26
CA TYR A 492 -0.24 -30.05 -13.15
C TYR A 492 1.20 -29.71 -13.56
N GLY A 493 2.20 -30.47 -13.10
CA GLY A 493 3.61 -30.20 -13.39
C GLY A 493 4.15 -28.95 -12.69
N LEU A 494 3.64 -28.66 -11.48
CA LEU A 494 3.95 -27.48 -10.67
C LEU A 494 4.72 -27.88 -9.40
N GLN A 495 5.51 -26.96 -8.85
CA GLN A 495 6.19 -27.17 -7.57
C GLN A 495 5.27 -26.80 -6.40
N PHE A 496 5.03 -27.74 -5.48
CA PHE A 496 4.40 -27.42 -4.20
C PHE A 496 5.37 -26.64 -3.30
N ARG A 497 4.88 -25.59 -2.63
CA ARG A 497 5.68 -24.76 -1.71
C ARG A 497 4.85 -24.43 -0.46
N LEU A 498 5.27 -24.92 0.70
CA LEU A 498 4.69 -24.55 1.98
C LEU A 498 5.41 -23.31 2.55
N TYR A 499 4.65 -22.28 2.91
CA TYR A 499 5.14 -21.13 3.66
C TYR A 499 4.59 -21.23 5.10
N HIS A 500 5.47 -21.46 6.08
CA HIS A 500 5.07 -21.75 7.46
C HIS A 500 5.50 -20.64 8.42
N ASP A 501 4.60 -20.22 9.32
CA ASP A 501 4.87 -19.15 10.30
C ASP A 501 5.90 -19.48 11.40
N GLN A 502 6.16 -20.76 11.72
CA GLN A 502 7.20 -21.17 12.69
C GLN A 502 8.58 -21.35 12.04
N GLN A 503 8.60 -21.81 10.79
CA GLN A 503 9.82 -22.00 9.99
C GLN A 503 9.78 -21.06 8.79
N LEU A 504 9.87 -19.76 9.07
CA LEU A 504 9.88 -18.73 8.03
C LEU A 504 11.09 -18.92 7.10
N PRO A 505 10.88 -18.97 5.77
CA PRO A 505 11.97 -18.86 4.80
C PRO A 505 12.73 -17.54 4.95
N SER A 506 13.90 -17.41 4.31
CA SER A 506 14.57 -16.12 4.24
C SER A 506 13.68 -15.08 3.53
N PHE A 507 13.99 -13.79 3.69
CA PHE A 507 13.21 -12.75 3.01
C PHE A 507 13.34 -12.86 1.48
N GLU A 508 14.51 -13.27 0.99
CA GLU A 508 14.78 -13.53 -0.43
C GLU A 508 14.00 -14.76 -0.93
N ASP A 509 14.06 -15.89 -0.21
CA ASP A 509 13.27 -17.08 -0.52
C ASP A 509 11.77 -16.78 -0.54
N THR A 510 11.29 -15.93 0.38
CA THR A 510 9.89 -15.51 0.43
C THR A 510 9.51 -14.69 -0.80
N MET A 511 10.35 -13.74 -1.20
CA MET A 511 10.15 -12.94 -2.42
C MET A 511 10.10 -13.83 -3.67
N ILE A 512 11.08 -14.73 -3.81
CA ILE A 512 11.18 -15.70 -4.92
C ILE A 512 9.94 -16.62 -4.95
N MET A 513 9.62 -17.26 -3.83
CA MET A 513 8.54 -18.27 -3.71
C MET A 513 7.20 -17.72 -4.20
N PHE A 514 6.86 -16.49 -3.81
CA PHE A 514 5.62 -15.82 -4.19
C PHE A 514 5.68 -15.21 -5.60
N ASN A 515 6.84 -14.72 -6.07
CA ASN A 515 7.00 -14.21 -7.44
C ASN A 515 6.92 -15.31 -8.53
N GLU A 516 7.14 -16.56 -8.14
CA GLU A 516 6.98 -17.77 -8.95
C GLU A 516 5.61 -18.45 -8.77
N ALA A 517 4.74 -17.92 -7.92
CA ALA A 517 3.42 -18.51 -7.67
C ALA A 517 2.50 -18.34 -8.89
N VAL A 518 2.00 -19.45 -9.44
CA VAL A 518 0.84 -19.42 -10.36
C VAL A 518 -0.48 -19.37 -9.56
N LEU A 519 -0.46 -19.93 -8.36
CA LEU A 519 -1.55 -19.95 -7.39
C LEU A 519 -1.00 -19.80 -5.96
N VAL A 520 -1.62 -18.94 -5.17
CA VAL A 520 -1.46 -18.86 -3.71
C VAL A 520 -2.75 -19.33 -3.05
N VAL A 521 -2.66 -20.16 -2.01
CA VAL A 521 -3.79 -20.61 -1.19
C VAL A 521 -3.49 -20.30 0.27
N ALA A 522 -4.37 -19.54 0.96
CA ALA A 522 -4.08 -19.09 2.32
C ALA A 522 -5.32 -18.93 3.21
N PRO A 523 -5.24 -19.31 4.50
CA PRO A 523 -6.14 -18.78 5.53
C PRO A 523 -5.90 -17.28 5.73
N HIS A 524 -6.98 -16.51 5.93
CA HIS A 524 -6.93 -15.06 6.17
C HIS A 524 -5.91 -14.71 7.27
N GLY A 525 -4.82 -14.04 6.94
CA GLY A 525 -3.74 -13.84 7.90
C GLY A 525 -2.53 -13.10 7.35
N ALA A 526 -1.67 -12.61 8.24
CA ALA A 526 -0.54 -11.73 7.92
C ALA A 526 0.35 -12.23 6.77
N GLY A 527 0.55 -13.54 6.64
CA GLY A 527 1.35 -14.16 5.57
C GLY A 527 0.84 -13.83 4.16
N SER A 528 -0.47 -13.61 3.98
CA SER A 528 -1.07 -13.19 2.71
C SER A 528 -0.57 -11.81 2.24
N SER A 529 0.13 -11.04 3.08
CA SER A 529 0.81 -9.81 2.66
C SER A 529 1.95 -10.07 1.66
N ASN A 530 2.47 -11.30 1.60
CA ASN A 530 3.51 -11.69 0.64
C ASN A 530 3.01 -11.71 -0.83
N ILE A 531 1.70 -11.60 -1.09
CA ILE A 531 1.17 -11.49 -2.47
C ILE A 531 1.65 -10.24 -3.21
N LEU A 532 2.25 -9.25 -2.51
CA LEU A 532 3.02 -8.14 -3.09
C LEU A 532 4.08 -8.59 -4.10
N PHE A 533 4.68 -9.77 -3.91
CA PHE A 533 5.76 -10.28 -4.73
C PHE A 533 5.26 -11.03 -5.99
N CYS A 534 3.99 -11.45 -6.01
CA CYS A 534 3.37 -12.18 -7.11
C CYS A 534 3.33 -11.36 -8.41
N GLU A 535 3.26 -12.04 -9.55
CA GLU A 535 3.01 -11.38 -10.83
C GLU A 535 1.51 -11.07 -11.01
N PRO A 536 1.15 -9.96 -11.67
CA PRO A 536 -0.24 -9.72 -12.08
C PRO A 536 -0.79 -10.90 -12.88
N GLY A 537 -2.00 -11.33 -12.53
CA GLY A 537 -2.65 -12.53 -13.05
C GLY A 537 -2.38 -13.84 -12.29
N THR A 538 -1.50 -13.86 -11.27
CA THR A 538 -1.43 -14.97 -10.31
C THR A 538 -2.78 -15.17 -9.62
N PHE A 539 -3.21 -16.42 -9.45
CA PHE A 539 -4.44 -16.74 -8.72
C PHE A 539 -4.21 -16.69 -7.22
N PHE A 540 -5.21 -16.26 -6.45
CA PHE A 540 -5.15 -16.23 -4.99
C PHE A 540 -6.48 -16.67 -4.39
N VAL A 541 -6.46 -17.79 -3.68
CA VAL A 541 -7.60 -18.36 -2.93
C VAL A 541 -7.43 -18.03 -1.46
N GLU A 542 -8.35 -17.24 -0.91
CA GLU A 542 -8.37 -16.86 0.51
C GLU A 542 -9.47 -17.60 1.26
N PHE A 543 -9.15 -18.22 2.40
CA PHE A 543 -10.13 -18.68 3.37
C PHE A 543 -10.47 -17.53 4.33
N VAL A 544 -11.59 -16.85 4.06
CA VAL A 544 -12.05 -15.63 4.74
C VAL A 544 -12.74 -15.97 6.05
N CYS A 545 -12.52 -15.18 7.11
CA CYS A 545 -13.19 -15.35 8.40
C CYS A 545 -14.73 -15.40 8.31
N ASN A 546 -15.38 -16.19 9.19
CA ASN A 546 -16.83 -16.20 9.31
C ASN A 546 -17.38 -14.90 9.94
N GLN A 547 -18.69 -14.69 9.85
CA GLN A 547 -19.43 -13.62 10.51
C GLN A 547 -19.24 -13.60 12.04
N PRO A 548 -19.31 -12.42 12.67
CA PRO A 548 -19.34 -11.08 12.04
C PRO A 548 -17.95 -10.58 11.58
N HIS A 549 -16.88 -11.39 11.72
CA HIS A 549 -15.47 -10.99 11.58
C HIS A 549 -14.92 -11.01 10.14
N VAL A 550 -15.81 -11.02 9.13
CA VAL A 550 -15.44 -10.96 7.71
C VAL A 550 -14.55 -9.74 7.42
N ASN A 551 -13.39 -9.99 6.81
CA ASN A 551 -12.43 -8.95 6.43
C ASN A 551 -11.89 -9.21 5.02
N MET A 552 -12.17 -8.30 4.10
CA MET A 552 -11.84 -8.40 2.68
C MET A 552 -10.58 -7.60 2.32
N CYS A 553 -9.70 -7.25 3.28
CA CYS A 553 -8.52 -6.44 2.99
C CYS A 553 -7.56 -7.09 1.97
N TYR A 554 -7.44 -8.42 1.95
CA TYR A 554 -6.63 -9.10 0.93
C TYR A 554 -7.35 -9.25 -0.42
N GLN A 555 -8.69 -9.16 -0.49
CA GLN A 555 -9.40 -8.95 -1.76
C GLN A 555 -8.95 -7.63 -2.38
N HIS A 556 -8.92 -6.54 -1.61
CA HIS A 556 -8.50 -5.23 -2.10
C HIS A 556 -7.05 -5.26 -2.59
N VAL A 557 -6.13 -5.78 -1.77
CA VAL A 557 -4.71 -5.92 -2.17
C VAL A 557 -4.56 -6.77 -3.43
N ALA A 558 -5.25 -7.91 -3.50
CA ALA A 558 -5.21 -8.79 -4.66
C ALA A 558 -5.73 -8.09 -5.93
N HIS A 559 -6.89 -7.41 -5.85
CA HIS A 559 -7.46 -6.70 -6.98
C HIS A 559 -6.55 -5.53 -7.42
N VAL A 560 -6.06 -4.71 -6.49
CA VAL A 560 -5.12 -3.59 -6.78
C VAL A 560 -3.83 -4.05 -7.46
N LEU A 561 -3.35 -5.26 -7.15
CA LEU A 561 -2.18 -5.90 -7.76
C LEU A 561 -2.50 -6.71 -9.04
N GLY A 562 -3.75 -6.70 -9.50
CA GLY A 562 -4.18 -7.42 -10.71
C GLY A 562 -4.22 -8.94 -10.57
N LEU A 563 -4.39 -9.46 -9.35
CA LEU A 563 -4.44 -10.90 -9.05
C LEU A 563 -5.87 -11.46 -9.22
N ARG A 564 -5.98 -12.76 -9.53
CA ARG A 564 -7.27 -13.46 -9.70
C ARG A 564 -7.76 -14.00 -8.35
N TYR A 565 -8.47 -13.16 -7.60
CA TYR A 565 -8.96 -13.45 -6.26
C TYR A 565 -10.19 -14.37 -6.24
N HIS A 566 -10.17 -15.38 -5.36
CA HIS A 566 -11.33 -16.20 -4.98
C HIS A 566 -11.45 -16.27 -3.45
N GLY A 567 -12.48 -15.65 -2.88
CA GLY A 567 -12.78 -15.74 -1.45
C GLY A 567 -13.66 -16.95 -1.11
N ILE A 568 -13.22 -17.82 -0.21
CA ILE A 568 -14.03 -18.92 0.33
C ILE A 568 -14.29 -18.62 1.82
N PRO A 569 -15.54 -18.53 2.28
CA PRO A 569 -15.83 -18.29 3.70
C PRO A 569 -15.49 -19.50 4.57
N SER A 570 -15.04 -19.24 5.79
CA SER A 570 -14.96 -20.20 6.87
C SER A 570 -16.37 -20.59 7.35
N GLU A 571 -16.61 -21.89 7.55
CA GLU A 571 -17.85 -22.44 8.11
C GLU A 571 -18.08 -22.00 9.56
N GLU A 572 -16.99 -21.89 10.34
CA GLU A 572 -16.95 -21.40 11.71
C GLU A 572 -15.58 -20.79 12.03
N GLY A 573 -15.50 -20.00 13.09
CA GLY A 573 -14.26 -19.40 13.55
C GLY A 573 -13.76 -18.16 12.78
N CYS A 574 -12.85 -17.45 13.45
CA CYS A 574 -12.01 -16.39 12.88
C CYS A 574 -10.81 -16.09 13.79
N GLU A 575 -10.95 -16.17 15.11
CA GLU A 575 -9.85 -15.80 16.01
C GLU A 575 -8.92 -17.01 16.23
N ASP A 576 -9.46 -18.13 16.71
CA ASP A 576 -8.67 -19.33 16.99
C ASP A 576 -8.31 -20.13 15.72
N HIS A 577 -9.31 -20.56 14.95
CA HIS A 577 -9.16 -21.42 13.77
C HIS A 577 -10.04 -21.00 12.60
N ILE A 578 -9.79 -21.58 11.42
CA ILE A 578 -10.58 -21.49 10.19
C ILE A 578 -10.91 -22.92 9.74
N LYS A 579 -12.16 -23.15 9.34
CA LYS A 579 -12.69 -24.44 8.90
C LYS A 579 -13.38 -24.26 7.56
N VAL A 580 -12.97 -25.04 6.57
CA VAL A 580 -13.53 -25.01 5.21
C VAL A 580 -13.58 -26.44 4.69
N ASN A 581 -14.70 -26.86 4.12
CA ASN A 581 -14.88 -28.14 3.43
C ASN A 581 -13.71 -28.44 2.46
N PRO A 582 -12.87 -29.47 2.71
CA PRO A 582 -11.72 -29.79 1.86
C PRO A 582 -12.09 -30.10 0.40
N LYS A 583 -13.29 -30.62 0.13
CA LYS A 583 -13.76 -30.89 -1.23
C LYS A 583 -14.03 -29.60 -2.02
N LEU A 584 -14.48 -28.53 -1.34
CA LEU A 584 -14.64 -27.22 -1.95
C LEU A 584 -13.28 -26.60 -2.28
N ILE A 585 -12.27 -26.80 -1.42
CA ILE A 585 -10.89 -26.36 -1.68
C ILE A 585 -10.33 -27.09 -2.89
N GLU A 586 -10.38 -28.43 -2.94
CA GLU A 586 -9.87 -29.20 -4.08
C GLU A 586 -10.55 -28.77 -5.39
N PHE A 587 -11.88 -28.65 -5.39
CA PHE A 587 -12.65 -28.20 -6.55
C PHE A 587 -12.24 -26.80 -7.04
N VAL A 588 -12.14 -25.82 -6.13
CA VAL A 588 -11.74 -24.45 -6.49
C VAL A 588 -10.29 -24.42 -6.99
N VAL A 589 -9.35 -25.06 -6.28
CA VAL A 589 -7.94 -25.12 -6.68
C VAL A 589 -7.82 -25.77 -8.06
N ARG A 590 -8.44 -26.93 -8.29
CA ARG A 590 -8.46 -27.62 -9.59
C ARG A 590 -9.00 -26.71 -10.70
N THR A 591 -10.14 -26.04 -10.47
CA THR A 591 -10.71 -25.06 -11.41
C THR A 591 -9.72 -23.93 -11.74
N LYS A 592 -9.02 -23.37 -10.74
CA LYS A 592 -8.06 -22.27 -10.98
C LYS A 592 -6.80 -22.74 -11.71
N LEU A 593 -6.40 -24.00 -11.56
CA LEU A 593 -5.32 -24.59 -12.34
C LEU A 593 -5.73 -24.90 -13.80
N GLU A 594 -7.00 -25.24 -14.04
CA GLU A 594 -7.58 -25.40 -15.39
C GLU A 594 -7.68 -24.06 -16.12
N GLN A 595 -8.21 -23.03 -15.43
CA GLN A 595 -8.23 -21.65 -15.90
C GLN A 595 -6.82 -21.11 -16.17
N TRP A 596 -5.83 -21.43 -15.33
CA TRP A 596 -4.43 -21.12 -15.58
C TRP A 596 -3.90 -21.80 -16.86
N LYS A 597 -4.14 -23.11 -17.06
CA LYS A 597 -3.74 -23.82 -18.29
C LYS A 597 -4.37 -23.20 -19.54
N HIS A 598 -5.66 -22.83 -19.50
CA HIS A 598 -6.34 -22.14 -20.60
C HIS A 598 -5.67 -20.79 -20.92
N LEU A 599 -5.38 -19.97 -19.90
CA LEU A 599 -4.67 -18.69 -20.05
C LEU A 599 -3.21 -18.84 -20.52
N GLN A 600 -2.56 -20.00 -20.35
CA GLN A 600 -1.26 -20.27 -20.98
C GLN A 600 -1.43 -20.56 -22.48
N ALA A 601 -2.42 -21.36 -22.87
CA ALA A 601 -2.66 -21.70 -24.28
C ALA A 601 -3.05 -20.47 -25.12
N VAL A 602 -3.92 -19.60 -24.60
CA VAL A 602 -4.34 -18.33 -25.23
C VAL A 602 -3.18 -17.31 -25.35
N ARG A 603 -2.05 -17.52 -24.64
CA ARG A 603 -0.82 -16.72 -24.77
C ARG A 603 0.24 -17.35 -25.68
N GLN A 604 -0.03 -18.53 -26.24
CA GLN A 604 0.85 -19.27 -27.16
C GLN A 604 0.28 -19.37 -28.58
N SER A 605 -0.97 -18.94 -28.76
CA SER A 605 -1.65 -18.75 -30.05
C SER A 605 -1.57 -17.29 -30.48
#